data_AF-A0A254QRY1-F1
#
_entry.id   AF-A0A254QRY1-F1
#
_cell.length_a   1.000
_cell.length_b   1.000
_cell.length_c   1.000
_cell.angle_alpha   90.00
_cell.angle_beta   90.00
_cell.angle_gamma   90.00
#
_symmetry.space_group_name_H-M   'P 1'
#
loop_
_entity.id
_entity.type
_entity.pdbx_description
1 polymer ?
#
loop_
_entity_poly.entity_id
_entity_poly.type
_entity_poly.pdbx_seq_one_letter_code
_entity_poly.pdbx_strand_id
1 'polypeptide(L)'
;MVTKSGTKAINPPHRIKFHWPPHPVSYEYHVLASDWTGKTTFEAHNETFEVEVARTPFGVFGRCPALWHEARGTSEAEMLKALKKTAEPLFNRQFAIATALEQQSRYSGEIRNLEPIDILKLFYCHDRDVANAAHEFVEVSHFRTSYFPALCEILEDRKHPWRRSAQWCVLDLFEDLPAYIDSDEDNSRAVSSIKGLLWDAEDDYARTIYKAGVVLGGHLPHRQGGQALLECLQAPSLVGRRSAIHGLFHVCEWVPDMEPRVVQALREHAKREVDPQLSIFAFAMAEDIEKGGVDHTPEPVFAFEASAI
;
A
#
# COMPACT_ATOMS: atom_id res chain seq x y z
N MET A 1 25.48 22.19 1.09
CA MET A 1 24.95 20.84 0.78
C MET A 1 24.84 20.07 2.08
N VAL A 2 23.64 20.04 2.66
CA VAL A 2 23.34 19.15 3.80
C VAL A 2 23.00 17.81 3.17
N THR A 3 23.87 16.82 3.31
CA THR A 3 23.54 15.43 2.97
C THR A 3 22.41 14.99 3.92
N LYS A 4 21.15 15.03 3.46
CA LYS A 4 20.02 14.46 4.21
C LYS A 4 20.35 12.99 4.46
N SER A 5 20.64 12.63 5.71
CA SER A 5 20.91 11.25 6.12
C SER A 5 19.60 10.45 6.12
N GLY A 6 19.12 10.10 4.93
CA GLY A 6 18.02 9.16 4.76
C GLY A 6 18.53 7.72 4.82
N THR A 7 17.65 6.79 5.22
CA THR A 7 17.90 5.35 4.98
C THR A 7 17.39 5.01 3.58
N LYS A 8 18.02 4.03 2.91
CA LYS A 8 17.52 3.56 1.61
C LYS A 8 16.14 2.90 1.78
N ALA A 9 15.18 3.24 0.90
CA ALA A 9 13.88 2.56 0.88
C ALA A 9 14.06 1.08 0.50
N ILE A 10 13.17 0.23 1.01
CA ILE A 10 13.08 -1.19 0.62
C ILE A 10 11.89 -1.33 -0.34
N ASN A 11 12.09 -2.10 -1.42
CA ASN A 11 11.00 -2.48 -2.32
C ASN A 11 10.10 -3.50 -1.59
N PRO A 12 8.85 -3.14 -1.23
CA PRO A 12 7.99 -4.08 -0.52
C PRO A 12 7.48 -5.19 -1.46
N PRO A 13 7.27 -6.41 -0.94
CA PRO A 13 6.74 -7.51 -1.74
C PRO A 13 5.34 -7.18 -2.26
N HIS A 14 4.89 -7.89 -3.29
CA HIS A 14 3.50 -7.76 -3.74
C HIS A 14 2.50 -8.10 -2.63
N ARG A 15 1.36 -7.41 -2.63
CA ARG A 15 0.26 -7.70 -1.68
C ARG A 15 -0.28 -9.10 -1.95
N ILE A 16 -0.36 -9.91 -0.89
CA ILE A 16 -1.06 -11.20 -0.90
C ILE A 16 -2.25 -11.05 0.03
N LYS A 17 -3.46 -11.07 -0.54
CA LYS A 17 -4.68 -10.83 0.23
C LYS A 17 -4.82 -11.86 1.33
N PHE A 18 -4.90 -11.39 2.57
CA PHE A 18 -5.13 -12.27 3.71
C PHE A 18 -6.60 -12.65 3.81
N HIS A 19 -6.86 -13.95 3.96
CA HIS A 19 -8.20 -14.49 4.13
C HIS A 19 -8.24 -15.33 5.40
N TRP A 20 -9.00 -14.87 6.39
CA TRP A 20 -9.17 -15.55 7.66
C TRP A 20 -10.52 -15.20 8.30
N PRO A 21 -11.19 -16.16 8.97
CA PRO A 21 -10.85 -17.58 9.05
C PRO A 21 -11.01 -18.30 7.69
N PRO A 22 -10.27 -19.40 7.44
CA PRO A 22 -10.49 -20.22 6.26
C PRO A 22 -11.82 -20.97 6.35
N HIS A 23 -12.27 -21.54 5.24
CA HIS A 23 -13.46 -22.39 5.25
C HIS A 23 -13.28 -23.58 6.22
N PRO A 24 -14.19 -23.80 7.18
CA PRO A 24 -14.08 -24.92 8.11
C PRO A 24 -14.23 -26.25 7.36
N VAL A 25 -13.14 -27.02 7.30
CA VAL A 25 -13.15 -28.31 6.57
C VAL A 25 -14.17 -29.29 7.14
N SER A 26 -14.57 -29.16 8.41
CA SER A 26 -15.58 -30.04 8.99
C SER A 26 -16.96 -29.89 8.35
N TYR A 27 -17.25 -28.74 7.72
CA TYR A 27 -18.55 -28.48 7.08
C TYR A 27 -18.70 -29.28 5.79
N GLU A 28 -17.62 -29.45 5.03
CA GLU A 28 -17.60 -30.24 3.80
C GLU A 28 -17.91 -31.73 4.04
N TYR A 29 -17.66 -32.23 5.24
CA TYR A 29 -17.85 -33.64 5.62
C TYR A 29 -18.99 -33.85 6.62
N HIS A 30 -19.80 -32.81 6.88
CA HIS A 30 -20.94 -32.86 7.80
C HIS A 30 -20.58 -33.38 9.21
N VAL A 31 -19.40 -33.02 9.72
CA VAL A 31 -18.99 -33.39 11.09
C VAL A 31 -19.90 -32.65 12.07
N LEU A 32 -20.59 -33.41 12.93
CA LEU A 32 -21.58 -32.90 13.87
C LEU A 32 -20.91 -32.40 15.15
N ALA A 33 -21.61 -31.54 15.89
CA ALA A 33 -21.15 -31.07 17.20
C ALA A 33 -20.86 -32.24 18.17
N SER A 34 -21.63 -33.32 18.08
CA SER A 34 -21.46 -34.54 18.89
C SER A 34 -20.20 -35.34 18.58
N ASP A 35 -19.56 -35.12 17.42
CA ASP A 35 -18.41 -35.92 16.99
C ASP A 35 -17.09 -35.45 17.65
N TRP A 36 -17.07 -34.21 18.15
CA TRP A 36 -15.93 -33.57 18.81
C TRP A 36 -15.77 -34.07 20.25
N THR A 37 -15.26 -35.29 20.39
CA THR A 37 -15.14 -35.98 21.69
C THR A 37 -13.71 -36.02 22.22
N GLY A 38 -12.71 -35.83 21.36
CA GLY A 38 -11.30 -35.85 21.73
C GLY A 38 -10.73 -34.46 22.01
N LYS A 39 -9.61 -34.44 22.74
CA LYS A 39 -8.77 -33.25 22.93
C LYS A 39 -7.31 -33.63 22.72
N THR A 40 -6.57 -32.72 22.13
CA THR A 40 -5.12 -32.82 21.96
C THR A 40 -4.52 -31.41 21.94
N THR A 41 -3.21 -31.27 21.74
CA THR A 41 -2.56 -29.97 21.60
C THR A 41 -1.57 -29.99 20.46
N PHE A 42 -1.23 -28.81 19.93
CA PHE A 42 -0.04 -28.64 19.11
C PHE A 42 0.75 -27.41 19.55
N GLU A 43 2.04 -27.44 19.29
CA GLU A 43 2.95 -26.34 19.57
C GLU A 43 3.35 -25.62 18.27
N ALA A 44 3.22 -24.30 18.26
CA ALA A 44 3.70 -23.42 17.21
C ALA A 44 4.20 -22.11 17.81
N HIS A 45 5.35 -21.62 17.32
CA HIS A 45 5.93 -20.35 17.73
C HIS A 45 6.04 -20.16 19.27
N ASN A 46 6.45 -21.21 19.98
CA ASN A 46 6.56 -21.28 21.45
C ASN A 46 5.24 -21.13 22.23
N GLU A 47 4.11 -21.34 21.56
CA GLU A 47 2.78 -21.39 22.17
C GLU A 47 2.16 -22.77 22.00
N THR A 48 1.43 -23.22 23.02
CA THR A 48 0.66 -24.47 23.01
C THR A 48 -0.80 -24.14 22.80
N PHE A 49 -1.42 -24.74 21.79
CA PHE A 49 -2.82 -24.52 21.43
C PHE A 49 -3.64 -25.79 21.68
N GLU A 50 -4.78 -25.63 22.35
CA GLU A 50 -5.76 -26.71 22.50
C GLU A 50 -6.48 -26.99 21.16
N VAL A 51 -6.69 -28.28 20.89
CA VAL A 51 -7.35 -28.77 19.68
C VAL A 51 -8.44 -29.76 20.08
N GLU A 52 -9.66 -29.49 19.65
CA GLU A 52 -10.76 -30.45 19.70
C GLU A 52 -10.62 -31.44 18.56
N VAL A 53 -10.86 -32.72 18.81
CA VAL A 53 -10.65 -33.81 17.84
C VAL A 53 -11.94 -34.57 17.60
N ALA A 54 -12.33 -34.70 16.33
CA ALA A 54 -13.39 -35.58 15.88
C ALA A 54 -12.80 -36.70 15.00
N ARG A 55 -13.20 -37.94 15.27
CA ARG A 55 -12.80 -39.13 14.48
C ARG A 55 -14.02 -39.67 13.77
N THR A 56 -14.03 -39.59 12.45
CA THR A 56 -15.17 -39.99 11.61
C THR A 56 -14.71 -41.00 10.56
N PRO A 57 -15.64 -41.67 9.84
CA PRO A 57 -15.28 -42.52 8.71
C PRO A 57 -14.51 -41.79 7.60
N PHE A 58 -14.59 -40.46 7.55
CA PHE A 58 -13.89 -39.63 6.59
C PHE A 58 -12.50 -39.18 7.08
N GLY A 59 -12.09 -39.50 8.30
CA GLY A 59 -10.75 -39.21 8.82
C GLY A 59 -10.77 -38.52 10.19
N VAL A 60 -9.64 -37.91 10.53
CA VAL A 60 -9.45 -37.20 11.81
C VAL A 60 -9.48 -35.70 11.54
N PHE A 61 -10.40 -35.01 12.21
CA PHE A 61 -10.59 -33.57 12.14
C PHE A 61 -10.10 -32.94 13.42
N GLY A 62 -9.42 -31.81 13.30
CA GLY A 62 -9.01 -30.97 14.41
C GLY A 62 -9.55 -29.57 14.25
N ARG A 63 -10.08 -29.02 15.33
CA ARG A 63 -10.50 -27.63 15.43
C ARG A 63 -9.69 -26.96 16.53
N CYS A 64 -9.09 -25.81 16.22
CA CYS A 64 -8.42 -24.97 17.19
C CYS A 64 -9.25 -23.69 17.42
N PRO A 65 -10.06 -23.62 18.49
CA PRO A 65 -10.93 -22.47 18.76
C PRO A 65 -10.16 -21.17 18.95
N ALA A 66 -8.94 -21.20 19.50
CA ALA A 66 -8.13 -20.00 19.72
C ALA A 66 -7.66 -19.33 18.41
N LEU A 67 -7.53 -20.11 17.33
CA LEU A 67 -7.09 -19.63 16.02
C LEU A 67 -8.22 -19.54 14.99
N TRP A 68 -9.42 -20.04 15.33
CA TRP A 68 -10.57 -20.13 14.41
C TRP A 68 -10.21 -20.94 13.18
N HIS A 69 -9.53 -22.07 13.39
CA HIS A 69 -8.94 -22.88 12.33
C HIS A 69 -9.28 -24.36 12.46
N GLU A 70 -9.43 -25.01 11.32
CA GLU A 70 -9.67 -26.45 11.25
C GLU A 70 -8.75 -27.12 10.22
N ALA A 71 -8.42 -28.38 10.47
CA ALA A 71 -7.71 -29.21 9.52
C ALA A 71 -8.18 -30.66 9.59
N ARG A 72 -7.92 -31.41 8.51
CA ARG A 72 -8.21 -32.84 8.40
C ARG A 72 -6.93 -33.60 8.07
N GLY A 73 -6.82 -34.81 8.60
CA GLY A 73 -5.80 -35.80 8.24
C GLY A 73 -6.37 -37.22 8.26
N THR A 74 -5.59 -38.19 7.78
CA THR A 74 -5.99 -39.61 7.92
C THR A 74 -5.70 -40.15 9.31
N SER A 75 -4.85 -39.45 10.08
CA SER A 75 -4.52 -39.72 11.48
C SER A 75 -4.46 -38.41 12.28
N GLU A 76 -4.44 -38.52 13.61
CA GLU A 76 -4.26 -37.36 14.49
C GLU A 76 -2.94 -36.63 14.23
N ALA A 77 -1.85 -37.36 14.02
CA ALA A 77 -0.54 -36.77 13.71
C ALA A 77 -0.55 -35.99 12.39
N GLU A 78 -1.19 -36.53 11.35
CA GLU A 78 -1.33 -35.83 10.07
C GLU A 78 -2.21 -34.60 10.18
N MET A 79 -3.32 -34.71 10.91
CA MET A 79 -4.22 -33.59 11.16
C MET A 79 -3.47 -32.44 11.88
N LEU A 80 -2.70 -32.74 12.94
CA LEU A 80 -1.96 -31.71 13.69
C LEU A 80 -0.87 -31.06 12.84
N LYS A 81 -0.18 -31.86 12.01
CA LYS A 81 0.80 -31.33 11.05
C LYS A 81 0.14 -30.41 10.03
N ALA A 82 -1.04 -30.78 9.51
CA ALA A 82 -1.79 -29.96 8.57
C ALA A 82 -2.26 -28.66 9.24
N LEU A 83 -2.84 -28.74 10.43
CA LEU A 83 -3.31 -27.61 11.23
C LEU A 83 -2.18 -26.59 11.46
N LYS A 84 -1.01 -27.04 11.93
CA LYS A 84 0.17 -26.19 12.13
C LYS A 84 0.60 -25.51 10.84
N LYS A 85 0.80 -26.28 9.76
CA LYS A 85 1.26 -25.75 8.46
C LYS A 85 0.31 -24.69 7.89
N THR A 86 -0.99 -24.94 8.00
CA THR A 86 -2.03 -24.08 7.40
C THR A 86 -2.39 -22.88 8.27
N ALA A 87 -1.99 -22.86 9.54
CA ALA A 87 -2.09 -21.70 10.42
C ALA A 87 -0.94 -20.67 10.22
N GLU A 88 0.15 -21.04 9.55
CA GLU A 88 1.30 -20.14 9.32
C GLU A 88 0.94 -18.77 8.72
N PRO A 89 0.00 -18.63 7.75
CA PRO A 89 -0.41 -17.32 7.26
C PRO A 89 -0.96 -16.39 8.36
N LEU A 90 -1.74 -16.94 9.30
CA LEU A 90 -2.24 -16.17 10.45
C LEU A 90 -1.05 -15.74 11.33
N PHE A 91 -0.16 -16.65 11.68
CA PHE A 91 1.01 -16.33 12.51
C PHE A 91 1.90 -15.27 11.86
N ASN A 92 2.23 -15.43 10.58
CA ASN A 92 3.02 -14.45 9.82
C ASN A 92 2.39 -13.05 9.89
N ARG A 93 1.07 -12.95 9.68
CA ARG A 93 0.34 -11.69 9.81
C ARG A 93 0.42 -11.13 11.24
N GLN A 94 0.18 -11.95 12.26
CA GLN A 94 0.20 -11.53 13.66
C GLN A 94 1.59 -11.07 14.12
N PHE A 95 2.66 -11.70 13.64
CA PHE A 95 4.04 -11.27 13.87
C PHE A 95 4.40 -10.01 13.08
N ALA A 96 3.90 -9.87 11.85
CA ALA A 96 4.10 -8.66 11.06
C ALA A 96 3.47 -7.43 11.74
N ILE A 97 2.23 -7.58 12.23
CA ILE A 97 1.56 -6.55 13.04
C ILE A 97 2.37 -6.27 14.32
N ALA A 98 2.72 -7.30 15.09
CA ALA A 98 3.49 -7.12 16.32
C ALA A 98 4.81 -6.38 16.09
N THR A 99 5.55 -6.73 15.02
CA THR A 99 6.80 -6.07 14.66
C THR A 99 6.60 -4.59 14.37
N ALA A 100 5.56 -4.24 13.59
CA ALA A 100 5.24 -2.83 13.30
C ALA A 100 4.78 -2.05 14.55
N LEU A 101 4.16 -2.74 15.51
CA LEU A 101 3.75 -2.18 16.80
C LEU A 101 4.86 -2.21 17.87
N GLU A 102 6.06 -2.68 17.53
CA GLU A 102 7.20 -2.84 18.46
C GLU A 102 6.90 -3.77 19.65
N GLN A 103 6.08 -4.80 19.41
CA GLN A 103 5.69 -5.82 20.39
C GLN A 103 6.58 -7.07 20.29
N GLN A 104 6.86 -7.69 21.44
CA GLN A 104 7.70 -8.91 21.50
C GLN A 104 6.92 -10.19 21.14
N SER A 105 5.63 -10.22 21.46
CA SER A 105 4.75 -11.38 21.22
C SER A 105 3.84 -11.10 20.02
N ARG A 106 3.32 -12.17 19.40
CA ARG A 106 2.37 -12.04 18.29
C ARG A 106 1.15 -11.20 18.70
N TYR A 107 0.65 -10.40 17.77
CA TYR A 107 -0.56 -9.61 18.00
C TYR A 107 -1.79 -10.49 17.79
N SER A 108 -2.62 -10.68 18.82
CA SER A 108 -3.84 -11.50 18.74
C SER A 108 -5.15 -10.69 18.69
N GLY A 109 -5.05 -9.36 18.63
CA GLY A 109 -6.22 -8.47 18.59
C GLY A 109 -6.76 -8.24 17.18
N GLU A 110 -7.63 -7.25 17.04
CA GLU A 110 -8.15 -6.77 15.77
C GLU A 110 -7.65 -5.34 15.52
N ILE A 111 -7.23 -5.04 14.29
CA ILE A 111 -6.70 -3.72 13.90
C ILE A 111 -7.63 -2.57 14.32
N ARG A 112 -8.95 -2.75 14.24
CA ARG A 112 -9.95 -1.75 14.63
C ARG A 112 -9.95 -1.36 16.11
N ASN A 113 -9.30 -2.16 16.96
CA ASN A 113 -9.18 -1.92 18.40
C ASN A 113 -7.84 -1.26 18.77
N LEU A 114 -7.01 -0.89 17.77
CA LEU A 114 -5.76 -0.18 17.99
C LEU A 114 -6.01 1.32 18.19
N GLU A 115 -5.11 1.95 18.96
CA GLU A 115 -5.07 3.40 19.08
C GLU A 115 -4.67 4.05 17.74
N PRO A 116 -5.08 5.31 17.47
CA PRO A 116 -4.79 5.99 16.20
C PRO A 116 -3.32 5.96 15.77
N ILE A 117 -2.39 6.16 16.71
CA ILE A 117 -0.95 6.11 16.41
C ILE A 117 -0.48 4.72 16.00
N ASP A 118 -1.04 3.67 16.60
CA ASP A 118 -0.68 2.29 16.30
C ASP A 118 -1.24 1.85 14.94
N ILE A 119 -2.41 2.36 14.55
CA ILE A 119 -2.92 2.20 13.18
C ILE A 119 -1.95 2.80 12.16
N LEU A 120 -1.44 4.01 12.41
CA LEU A 120 -0.47 4.66 11.53
C LEU A 120 0.88 3.93 11.48
N LYS A 121 1.32 3.29 12.57
CA LYS A 121 2.52 2.43 12.52
C LYS A 121 2.35 1.26 11.55
N LEU A 122 1.14 0.71 11.42
CA LEU A 122 0.88 -0.40 10.49
C LEU A 122 1.05 -0.01 9.02
N PHE A 123 0.99 1.28 8.66
CA PHE A 123 1.29 1.74 7.29
C PHE A 123 2.74 1.41 6.90
N TYR A 124 3.64 1.36 7.88
CA TYR A 124 5.04 1.00 7.73
C TYR A 124 5.33 -0.50 7.88
N CYS A 125 4.29 -1.34 7.92
CA CYS A 125 4.47 -2.79 7.99
C CYS A 125 5.17 -3.32 6.72
N HIS A 126 6.05 -4.30 6.90
CA HIS A 126 6.72 -4.97 5.79
C HIS A 126 5.76 -5.86 4.97
N ASP A 127 4.67 -6.31 5.60
CA ASP A 127 3.55 -6.95 4.94
C ASP A 127 2.57 -5.88 4.42
N ARG A 128 2.51 -5.73 3.09
CA ARG A 128 1.64 -4.74 2.44
C ARG A 128 0.16 -4.99 2.68
N ASP A 129 -0.26 -6.23 2.95
CA ASP A 129 -1.67 -6.53 3.22
C ASP A 129 -2.08 -6.07 4.63
N VAL A 130 -1.14 -6.06 5.58
CA VAL A 130 -1.35 -5.42 6.89
C VAL A 130 -1.46 -3.91 6.74
N ALA A 131 -0.56 -3.28 5.98
CA ALA A 131 -0.62 -1.85 5.71
C ALA A 131 -1.94 -1.46 5.00
N ASN A 132 -2.37 -2.26 4.03
CA ASN A 132 -3.65 -2.09 3.34
C ASN A 132 -4.85 -2.21 4.28
N ALA A 133 -4.86 -3.16 5.21
CA ALA A 133 -5.95 -3.28 6.17
C ALA A 133 -6.03 -2.10 7.15
N ALA A 134 -4.89 -1.56 7.56
CA ALA A 134 -4.85 -0.33 8.36
C ALA A 134 -5.33 0.88 7.55
N HIS A 135 -4.94 0.95 6.28
CA HIS A 135 -5.42 1.95 5.32
C HIS A 135 -6.95 1.91 5.20
N GLU A 136 -7.54 0.75 4.90
CA GLU A 136 -8.99 0.55 4.78
C GLU A 136 -9.72 0.97 6.06
N PHE A 137 -9.11 0.74 7.24
CA PHE A 137 -9.68 1.21 8.50
C PHE A 137 -9.71 2.74 8.60
N VAL A 138 -8.61 3.42 8.26
CA VAL A 138 -8.55 4.90 8.26
C VAL A 138 -9.54 5.46 7.24
N GLU A 139 -9.58 4.85 6.05
CA GLU A 139 -10.49 5.22 4.97
C GLU A 139 -11.94 5.22 5.43
N VAL A 140 -12.40 4.27 6.26
CA VAL A 140 -13.82 4.23 6.69
C VAL A 140 -14.09 4.90 8.05
N SER A 141 -13.06 5.39 8.74
CA SER A 141 -13.18 5.95 10.09
C SER A 141 -14.09 7.19 10.15
N HIS A 142 -14.72 7.46 11.29
CA HIS A 142 -15.48 8.72 11.46
C HIS A 142 -14.57 9.90 11.83
N PHE A 143 -13.32 9.64 12.21
CA PHE A 143 -12.37 10.65 12.69
C PHE A 143 -11.23 10.88 11.68
N ARG A 144 -11.49 10.75 10.37
CA ARG A 144 -10.47 10.80 9.30
C ARG A 144 -9.63 12.07 9.33
N THR A 145 -10.27 13.21 9.59
CA THR A 145 -9.61 14.52 9.70
C THR A 145 -8.53 14.56 10.79
N SER A 146 -8.70 13.81 11.88
CA SER A 146 -7.70 13.74 12.96
C SER A 146 -6.37 13.10 12.54
N TYR A 147 -6.37 12.29 11.47
CA TYR A 147 -5.16 11.66 10.94
C TYR A 147 -4.37 12.61 10.04
N PHE A 148 -4.99 13.65 9.49
CA PHE A 148 -4.42 14.48 8.43
C PHE A 148 -3.00 15.01 8.73
N PRO A 149 -2.72 15.58 9.91
CA PRO A 149 -1.37 16.06 10.20
C PRO A 149 -0.32 14.97 10.09
N ALA A 150 -0.62 13.76 10.58
CA ALA A 150 0.31 12.63 10.54
C ALA A 150 0.42 12.01 9.14
N LEU A 151 -0.66 12.02 8.35
CA LEU A 151 -0.62 11.58 6.95
C LEU A 151 0.37 12.45 6.13
N CYS A 152 0.40 13.76 6.35
CA CYS A 152 1.39 14.65 5.73
C CYS A 152 2.82 14.28 6.15
N GLU A 153 3.07 14.01 7.44
CA GLU A 153 4.40 13.59 7.92
C GLU A 153 4.87 12.28 7.26
N ILE A 154 3.96 11.34 6.97
CA ILE A 154 4.30 10.08 6.28
C ILE A 154 4.74 10.37 4.82
N LEU A 155 4.09 11.30 4.12
CA LEU A 155 4.53 11.72 2.78
C LEU A 155 5.92 12.37 2.79
N GLU A 156 6.25 13.07 3.87
CA GLU A 156 7.53 13.73 4.06
C GLU A 156 8.65 12.80 4.60
N ASP A 157 8.31 11.59 5.04
CA ASP A 157 9.30 10.67 5.59
C ASP A 157 10.37 10.27 4.54
N ARG A 158 11.63 10.32 4.98
CA ARG A 158 12.83 9.89 4.22
C ARG A 158 13.69 8.90 5.01
N LYS A 159 13.25 8.51 6.21
CA LYS A 159 14.04 7.76 7.19
C LYS A 159 13.56 6.35 7.41
N HIS A 160 12.27 6.03 7.26
CA HIS A 160 11.83 4.66 7.45
C HIS A 160 12.12 3.81 6.21
N PRO A 161 12.65 2.58 6.36
CA PRO A 161 12.91 1.70 5.21
C PRO A 161 11.63 1.33 4.45
N TRP A 162 10.53 1.10 5.16
CA TRP A 162 9.23 0.72 4.58
C TRP A 162 8.35 1.91 4.16
N ARG A 163 8.90 3.13 4.11
CA ARG A 163 8.15 4.36 3.84
C ARG A 163 7.33 4.35 2.55
N ARG A 164 7.76 3.61 1.51
CA ARG A 164 7.05 3.59 0.22
C ARG A 164 5.67 2.94 0.32
N SER A 165 5.53 1.89 1.14
CA SER A 165 4.21 1.31 1.42
C SER A 165 3.33 2.31 2.17
N ALA A 166 3.88 2.98 3.19
CA ALA A 166 3.14 3.94 3.99
C ALA A 166 2.69 5.16 3.17
N GLN A 167 3.59 5.70 2.36
CA GLN A 167 3.31 6.79 1.42
C GLN A 167 2.27 6.39 0.39
N TRP A 168 2.32 5.15 -0.12
CA TRP A 168 1.29 4.63 -1.03
C TRP A 168 -0.09 4.63 -0.36
N CYS A 169 -0.20 4.14 0.88
CA CYS A 169 -1.45 4.18 1.64
C CYS A 169 -1.98 5.61 1.81
N VAL A 170 -1.12 6.58 2.14
CA VAL A 170 -1.55 7.98 2.27
C VAL A 170 -2.04 8.55 0.95
N LEU A 171 -1.35 8.26 -0.15
CA LEU A 171 -1.74 8.73 -1.48
C LEU A 171 -3.10 8.16 -1.90
N ASP A 172 -3.38 6.91 -1.55
CA ASP A 172 -4.69 6.27 -1.79
C ASP A 172 -5.79 6.97 -0.98
N LEU A 173 -5.57 7.28 0.30
CA LEU A 173 -6.51 8.09 1.10
C LEU A 173 -6.73 9.48 0.49
N PHE A 174 -5.67 10.12 -0.01
CA PHE A 174 -5.72 11.47 -0.57
C PHE A 174 -6.36 11.54 -1.97
N GLU A 175 -6.76 10.43 -2.57
CA GLU A 175 -7.67 10.43 -3.72
C GLU A 175 -9.03 11.06 -3.39
N ASP A 176 -9.45 10.98 -2.12
CA ASP A 176 -10.58 11.70 -1.55
C ASP A 176 -10.11 12.70 -0.47
N LEU A 177 -9.09 13.51 -0.79
CA LEU A 177 -8.54 14.53 0.14
C LEU A 177 -9.62 15.37 0.87
N PRO A 178 -10.74 15.81 0.24
CA PRO A 178 -11.78 16.56 0.95
C PRO A 178 -12.37 15.87 2.18
N ALA A 179 -12.27 14.54 2.29
CA ALA A 179 -12.71 13.81 3.48
C ALA A 179 -11.76 13.96 4.69
N TYR A 180 -10.57 14.54 4.50
CA TYR A 180 -9.51 14.64 5.52
C TYR A 180 -9.17 16.06 5.95
N ILE A 181 -9.63 17.08 5.22
CA ILE A 181 -9.23 18.47 5.43
C ILE A 181 -10.44 19.39 5.59
N ASP A 182 -10.26 20.47 6.35
CA ASP A 182 -11.30 21.49 6.58
C ASP A 182 -10.91 22.88 6.04
N SER A 183 -9.71 23.02 5.45
CA SER A 183 -9.16 24.33 5.07
C SER A 183 -8.31 24.33 3.79
N ASP A 184 -8.17 25.50 3.16
CA ASP A 184 -7.25 25.73 2.03
C ASP A 184 -5.77 25.65 2.44
N GLU A 185 -5.47 25.90 3.72
CA GLU A 185 -4.12 25.73 4.28
C GLU A 185 -3.75 24.25 4.30
N ASP A 186 -4.66 23.39 4.76
CA ASP A 186 -4.46 21.93 4.74
C ASP A 186 -4.37 21.40 3.31
N ASN A 187 -5.18 21.93 2.38
CA ASN A 187 -5.07 21.61 0.96
C ASN A 187 -3.65 21.92 0.44
N SER A 188 -3.15 23.11 0.74
CA SER A 188 -1.82 23.56 0.31
C SER A 188 -0.71 22.71 0.93
N ARG A 189 -0.86 22.32 2.21
CA ARG A 189 0.07 21.41 2.89
C ARG A 189 0.09 20.02 2.26
N ALA A 190 -1.07 19.45 1.95
CA ALA A 190 -1.18 18.14 1.29
C ALA A 190 -0.49 18.14 -0.08
N VAL A 191 -0.82 19.13 -0.92
CA VAL A 191 -0.23 19.29 -2.26
C VAL A 191 1.27 19.50 -2.17
N SER A 192 1.74 20.33 -1.24
CA SER A 192 3.17 20.55 -1.00
C SER A 192 3.88 19.27 -0.56
N SER A 193 3.26 18.47 0.29
CA SER A 193 3.81 17.19 0.77
C SER A 193 3.96 16.18 -0.37
N ILE A 194 2.93 16.03 -1.22
CA ILE A 194 2.96 15.14 -2.39
C ILE A 194 3.99 15.65 -3.42
N LYS A 195 4.03 16.96 -3.67
CA LYS A 195 5.03 17.58 -4.54
C LYS A 195 6.46 17.31 -4.03
N GLY A 196 6.69 17.47 -2.74
CA GLY A 196 7.98 17.18 -2.11
C GLY A 196 8.39 15.70 -2.21
N LEU A 197 7.41 14.79 -2.22
CA LEU A 197 7.63 13.36 -2.49
C LEU A 197 8.10 13.11 -3.92
N LEU A 198 7.48 13.75 -4.92
CA LEU A 198 7.93 13.68 -6.32
C LEU A 198 9.31 14.31 -6.51
N TRP A 199 9.53 15.49 -5.94
CA TRP A 199 10.72 16.31 -6.19
C TRP A 199 12.04 15.61 -5.85
N ASP A 200 12.07 14.95 -4.69
CA ASP A 200 13.25 14.26 -4.13
C ASP A 200 13.22 12.73 -4.37
N ALA A 201 12.39 12.22 -5.29
CA ALA A 201 12.24 10.77 -5.48
C ALA A 201 13.54 10.08 -5.96
N GLU A 202 13.87 8.92 -5.38
CA GLU A 202 15.07 8.13 -5.72
C GLU A 202 14.73 6.81 -6.43
N ASP A 203 13.46 6.40 -6.35
CA ASP A 203 12.92 5.10 -6.74
C ASP A 203 11.42 5.25 -7.01
N ASP A 204 10.79 4.22 -7.58
CA ASP A 204 9.32 4.10 -7.69
C ASP A 204 8.81 2.80 -7.07
N TYR A 205 9.37 2.40 -5.92
CA TYR A 205 8.95 1.16 -5.28
C TYR A 205 7.47 1.21 -4.90
N ALA A 206 6.80 0.07 -5.00
CA ALA A 206 5.35 -0.05 -4.88
C ALA A 206 4.54 0.86 -5.82
N ARG A 207 5.16 1.48 -6.84
CA ARG A 207 4.57 2.50 -7.72
C ARG A 207 4.08 3.73 -6.95
N THR A 208 4.73 4.04 -5.83
CA THR A 208 4.35 5.15 -4.95
C THR A 208 4.55 6.51 -5.61
N ILE A 209 5.64 6.72 -6.33
CA ILE A 209 5.92 8.01 -6.97
C ILE A 209 4.99 8.18 -8.15
N TYR A 210 4.78 7.13 -8.96
CA TYR A 210 3.72 7.09 -9.97
C TYR A 210 2.35 7.52 -9.40
N LYS A 211 1.91 6.88 -8.31
CA LYS A 211 0.63 7.20 -7.64
C LYS A 211 0.58 8.67 -7.21
N ALA A 212 1.68 9.26 -6.75
CA ALA A 212 1.73 10.68 -6.38
C ALA A 212 1.42 11.61 -7.56
N GLY A 213 1.94 11.32 -8.75
CA GLY A 213 1.60 12.05 -9.97
C GLY A 213 0.13 11.90 -10.34
N VAL A 214 -0.42 10.67 -10.25
CA VAL A 214 -1.85 10.39 -10.49
C VAL A 214 -2.74 11.13 -9.51
N VAL A 215 -2.41 11.17 -8.21
CA VAL A 215 -3.21 11.89 -7.22
C VAL A 215 -3.22 13.39 -7.52
N LEU A 216 -2.06 14.00 -7.79
CA LEU A 216 -2.00 15.43 -8.13
C LEU A 216 -2.73 15.78 -9.43
N GLY A 217 -2.66 14.89 -10.43
CA GLY A 217 -3.20 15.16 -11.77
C GLY A 217 -4.65 14.74 -11.96
N GLY A 218 -5.06 13.64 -11.34
CA GLY A 218 -6.39 13.04 -11.50
C GLY A 218 -7.36 13.38 -10.38
N HIS A 219 -6.88 13.58 -9.15
CA HIS A 219 -7.74 13.79 -7.98
C HIS A 219 -7.68 15.21 -7.44
N LEU A 220 -6.51 15.86 -7.54
CA LEU A 220 -6.28 17.23 -7.09
C LEU A 220 -6.01 18.27 -8.20
N PRO A 221 -6.42 18.10 -9.47
CA PRO A 221 -6.02 19.03 -10.52
C PRO A 221 -6.56 20.44 -10.31
N HIS A 222 -7.79 20.56 -9.78
CA HIS A 222 -8.42 21.84 -9.40
C HIS A 222 -7.87 22.44 -8.10
N ARG A 223 -7.11 21.65 -7.33
CA ARG A 223 -6.63 21.97 -5.98
C ARG A 223 -5.15 22.32 -5.97
N GLN A 224 -4.68 23.02 -7.00
CA GLN A 224 -3.26 23.34 -7.23
C GLN A 224 -2.39 22.15 -7.67
N GLY A 225 -2.95 20.94 -7.82
CA GLY A 225 -2.20 19.76 -8.23
C GLY A 225 -1.56 19.91 -9.61
N GLY A 226 -2.28 20.46 -10.59
CA GLY A 226 -1.72 20.74 -11.92
C GLY A 226 -0.56 21.74 -11.89
N GLN A 227 -0.64 22.77 -11.05
CA GLN A 227 0.45 23.74 -10.86
C GLN A 227 1.69 23.06 -10.22
N ALA A 228 1.48 22.22 -9.21
CA ALA A 228 2.56 21.47 -8.58
C ALA A 228 3.27 20.52 -9.55
N LEU A 229 2.53 19.86 -10.44
CA LEU A 229 3.09 18.97 -11.46
C LEU A 229 3.90 19.73 -12.52
N LEU A 230 3.42 20.89 -12.98
CA LEU A 230 4.17 21.76 -13.89
C LEU A 230 5.53 22.16 -13.30
N GLU A 231 5.57 22.44 -12.00
CA GLU A 231 6.82 22.73 -11.30
C GLU A 231 7.73 21.49 -11.21
N CYS A 232 7.15 20.30 -10.99
CA CYS A 232 7.90 19.05 -10.92
C CYS A 232 8.58 18.64 -12.23
N LEU A 233 8.27 19.24 -13.37
CA LEU A 233 9.06 19.08 -14.60
C LEU A 233 10.52 19.55 -14.45
N GLN A 234 10.82 20.36 -13.42
CA GLN A 234 12.17 20.80 -13.08
C GLN A 234 12.78 20.04 -11.88
N ALA A 235 12.10 19.00 -11.38
CA ALA A 235 12.60 18.23 -10.26
C ALA A 235 13.96 17.59 -10.59
N PRO A 236 14.90 17.51 -9.62
CA PRO A 236 16.16 16.80 -9.84
C PRO A 236 15.93 15.29 -10.05
N SER A 237 14.86 14.74 -9.48
CA SER A 237 14.49 13.34 -9.62
C SER A 237 14.04 12.97 -11.03
N LEU A 238 14.71 11.98 -11.63
CA LEU A 238 14.29 11.38 -12.90
C LEU A 238 12.89 10.73 -12.79
N VAL A 239 12.66 9.97 -11.71
CA VAL A 239 11.38 9.30 -11.44
C VAL A 239 10.26 10.31 -11.15
N GLY A 240 10.58 11.36 -10.39
CA GLY A 240 9.66 12.46 -10.12
C GLY A 240 9.22 13.18 -11.39
N ARG A 241 10.16 13.47 -12.31
CA ARG A 241 9.83 14.06 -13.62
C ARG A 241 8.99 13.13 -14.48
N ARG A 242 9.29 11.81 -14.53
CA ARG A 242 8.44 10.81 -15.22
C ARG A 242 7.00 10.89 -14.75
N SER A 243 6.81 10.81 -13.43
CA SER A 243 5.47 10.82 -12.84
C SER A 243 4.77 12.17 -13.03
N ALA A 244 5.51 13.28 -13.02
CA ALA A 244 4.94 14.60 -13.33
C ALA A 244 4.44 14.71 -14.77
N ILE A 245 5.22 14.22 -15.74
CA ILE A 245 4.81 14.17 -17.16
C ILE A 245 3.52 13.37 -17.30
N HIS A 246 3.45 12.19 -16.67
CA HIS A 246 2.24 11.36 -16.66
C HIS A 246 1.06 12.10 -16.00
N GLY A 247 1.24 12.62 -14.79
CA GLY A 247 0.18 13.30 -14.05
C GLY A 247 -0.42 14.48 -14.81
N LEU A 248 0.38 15.19 -15.61
CA LEU A 248 -0.08 16.30 -16.45
C LEU A 248 -1.07 15.88 -17.55
N PHE A 249 -1.02 14.63 -18.02
CA PHE A 249 -2.05 14.09 -18.89
C PHE A 249 -3.42 14.10 -18.19
N HIS A 250 -3.47 13.55 -16.97
CA HIS A 250 -4.70 13.55 -16.18
C HIS A 250 -5.20 14.96 -15.84
N VAL A 251 -4.30 15.93 -15.66
CA VAL A 251 -4.72 17.33 -15.47
C VAL A 251 -5.59 17.81 -16.64
N CYS A 252 -5.25 17.45 -17.88
CA CYS A 252 -6.01 17.86 -19.05
C CYS A 252 -7.35 17.12 -19.20
N GLU A 253 -7.49 15.91 -18.65
CA GLU A 253 -8.76 15.19 -18.59
C GLU A 253 -9.78 15.92 -17.70
N TRP A 254 -9.31 16.46 -16.56
CA TRP A 254 -10.18 17.08 -15.55
C TRP A 254 -10.25 18.60 -15.66
N VAL A 255 -9.22 19.24 -16.21
CA VAL A 255 -9.12 20.69 -16.42
C VAL A 255 -8.72 20.97 -17.87
N PRO A 256 -9.62 20.79 -18.84
CA PRO A 256 -9.31 20.98 -20.27
C PRO A 256 -8.74 22.37 -20.59
N ASP A 257 -9.16 23.41 -19.85
CA ASP A 257 -8.64 24.78 -20.02
C ASP A 257 -7.13 24.91 -19.74
N MET A 258 -6.53 23.96 -19.02
CA MET A 258 -5.08 23.91 -18.80
C MET A 258 -4.31 23.31 -19.97
N GLU A 259 -4.97 22.66 -20.93
CA GLU A 259 -4.36 21.95 -22.06
C GLU A 259 -3.28 22.79 -22.79
N PRO A 260 -3.56 24.02 -23.26
CA PRO A 260 -2.56 24.78 -24.02
C PRO A 260 -1.28 25.04 -23.21
N ARG A 261 -1.45 25.27 -21.91
CA ARG A 261 -0.35 25.52 -20.98
C ARG A 261 0.45 24.25 -20.71
N VAL A 262 -0.22 23.13 -20.51
CA VAL A 262 0.40 21.82 -20.25
C VAL A 262 1.18 21.35 -21.48
N VAL A 263 0.56 21.37 -22.66
CA VAL A 263 1.20 20.99 -23.93
C VAL A 263 2.43 21.83 -24.19
N GLN A 264 2.35 23.16 -23.99
CA GLN A 264 3.50 24.03 -24.13
C GLN A 264 4.62 23.64 -23.16
N ALA A 265 4.29 23.43 -21.88
CA ALA A 265 5.27 23.08 -20.85
C ALA A 265 5.97 21.74 -21.14
N LEU A 266 5.21 20.72 -21.57
CA LEU A 266 5.77 19.41 -21.95
C LEU A 266 6.70 19.51 -23.15
N ARG A 267 6.32 20.27 -24.19
CA ARG A 267 7.17 20.50 -25.37
C ARG A 267 8.44 21.27 -25.04
N GLU A 268 8.36 22.27 -24.16
CA GLU A 268 9.53 23.00 -23.69
C GLU A 268 10.44 22.13 -22.82
N HIS A 269 9.85 21.32 -21.95
CA HIS A 269 10.57 20.35 -21.12
C HIS A 269 11.30 19.32 -21.99
N ALA A 270 10.62 18.71 -22.96
CA ALA A 270 11.20 17.74 -23.89
C ALA A 270 12.46 18.26 -24.59
N LYS A 271 12.50 19.55 -24.96
CA LYS A 271 13.66 20.19 -25.62
C LYS A 271 14.88 20.36 -24.70
N ARG A 272 14.67 20.45 -23.39
CA ARG A 272 15.72 20.73 -22.39
C ARG A 272 16.07 19.51 -21.54
N GLU A 273 15.23 18.49 -21.55
CA GLU A 273 15.43 17.25 -20.80
C GLU A 273 16.71 16.56 -21.28
N VAL A 274 17.53 16.17 -20.31
CA VAL A 274 18.84 15.55 -20.55
C VAL A 274 18.74 14.05 -20.71
N ASP A 275 17.71 13.44 -20.11
CA ASP A 275 17.41 12.03 -20.30
C ASP A 275 16.63 11.80 -21.61
N PRO A 276 17.17 11.04 -22.58
CA PRO A 276 16.51 10.86 -23.87
C PRO A 276 15.15 10.16 -23.77
N GLN A 277 14.95 9.25 -22.81
CA GLN A 277 13.67 8.54 -22.67
C GLN A 277 12.59 9.50 -22.17
N LEU A 278 12.91 10.35 -21.19
CA LEU A 278 11.98 11.37 -20.72
C LEU A 278 11.70 12.47 -21.74
N SER A 279 12.71 12.87 -22.53
CA SER A 279 12.52 13.82 -23.63
C SER A 279 11.48 13.30 -24.63
N ILE A 280 11.64 12.05 -25.08
CA ILE A 280 10.70 11.38 -25.98
C ILE A 280 9.32 11.25 -25.33
N PHE A 281 9.28 10.80 -24.08
CA PHE A 281 8.02 10.61 -23.34
C PHE A 281 7.23 11.91 -23.19
N ALA A 282 7.89 13.01 -22.80
CA ALA A 282 7.24 14.32 -22.68
C ALA A 282 6.72 14.84 -24.02
N PHE A 283 7.46 14.63 -25.11
CA PHE A 283 7.01 15.02 -26.45
C PHE A 283 5.79 14.20 -26.90
N ALA A 284 5.85 12.87 -26.76
CA ALA A 284 4.75 11.97 -27.10
C ALA A 284 3.49 12.28 -26.26
N MET A 285 3.66 12.53 -24.97
CA MET A 285 2.56 12.91 -24.08
C MET A 285 1.88 14.21 -24.52
N ALA A 286 2.65 15.22 -24.94
CA ALA A 286 2.08 16.45 -25.47
C ALA A 286 1.25 16.21 -26.74
N GLU A 287 1.71 15.33 -27.63
CA GLU A 287 0.94 14.96 -28.82
C GLU A 287 -0.34 14.19 -28.49
N ASP A 288 -0.30 13.29 -27.51
CA ASP A 288 -1.46 12.49 -27.09
C ASP A 288 -2.56 13.38 -26.51
N ILE A 289 -2.17 14.37 -25.70
CA ILE A 289 -3.08 15.40 -25.17
C ILE A 289 -3.73 16.19 -26.32
N GLU A 290 -2.94 16.73 -27.27
CA GLU A 290 -3.48 17.52 -28.40
C GLU A 290 -4.42 16.72 -29.32
N LYS A 291 -4.21 15.40 -29.42
CA LYS A 291 -5.08 14.51 -30.21
C LYS A 291 -6.39 14.17 -29.49
N GLY A 292 -6.55 14.56 -28.22
CA GLY A 292 -7.68 14.17 -27.39
C GLY A 292 -7.73 12.66 -27.14
N GLY A 293 -6.56 12.02 -27.03
CA GLY A 293 -6.45 10.58 -26.79
C GLY A 293 -7.07 10.18 -25.45
N VAL A 294 -7.73 9.01 -25.41
CA VAL A 294 -8.21 8.39 -24.15
C VAL A 294 -7.11 7.54 -23.51
N ASP A 295 -6.20 7.02 -24.34
CA ASP A 295 -4.98 6.34 -23.92
C ASP A 295 -3.77 7.22 -24.22
N HIS A 296 -2.75 7.12 -23.39
CA HIS A 296 -1.49 7.82 -23.57
C HIS A 296 -0.33 6.86 -23.76
N THR A 297 0.77 7.38 -24.30
CA THR A 297 2.05 6.69 -24.43
C THR A 297 2.45 6.02 -23.09
N PRO A 298 2.88 4.76 -23.08
CA PRO A 298 3.27 4.08 -21.86
C PRO A 298 4.51 4.73 -21.22
N GLU A 299 4.56 4.74 -19.90
CA GLU A 299 5.70 5.29 -19.16
C GLU A 299 7.00 4.52 -19.46
N PRO A 300 8.14 5.23 -19.62
CA PRO A 300 9.44 4.59 -19.75
C PRO A 300 9.84 3.88 -18.45
N VAL A 301 10.42 2.69 -18.60
CA VAL A 301 11.04 1.92 -17.50
C VAL A 301 12.55 2.14 -17.55
N PHE A 302 13.12 2.70 -16.49
CA PHE A 302 14.54 2.97 -16.44
C PHE A 302 15.35 1.70 -16.18
N ALA A 303 16.59 1.67 -16.67
CA ALA A 303 17.46 0.50 -16.55
C ALA A 303 17.68 0.05 -15.10
N PHE A 304 17.75 0.98 -14.14
CA PHE A 304 17.92 0.66 -12.72
C PHE A 304 16.67 0.05 -12.08
N GLU A 305 15.48 0.30 -12.65
CA GLU A 305 14.22 -0.29 -12.18
C GLU A 305 14.07 -1.72 -12.70
N ALA A 306 14.51 -1.98 -13.94
CA ALA A 306 14.45 -3.31 -14.55
C ALA A 306 15.27 -4.37 -13.78
N SER A 307 16.32 -3.95 -13.05
CA SER A 307 17.13 -4.84 -12.20
C SER A 307 16.57 -5.08 -10.78
N ALA A 308 15.49 -4.38 -10.41
CA ALA A 308 14.85 -4.47 -9.09
C ALA A 308 13.50 -5.21 -9.11
N ILE A 309 13.08 -5.68 -10.30
CA ILE A 309 11.94 -6.56 -10.56
C ILE A 309 12.46 -8.00 -10.61
#